data_AF-A0A3G6RI60-F1
#
_entry.id   AF-A0A3G6RI60-F1
#
_cell.length_a   1.000
_cell.length_b   1.000
_cell.length_c   1.000
_cell.angle_alpha   90.00
_cell.angle_beta   90.00
_cell.angle_gamma   90.00
#
_symmetry.space_group_name_H-M   'P 1'
#
loop_
_entity.id
_entity.type
_entity.pdbx_description
1 polymer ?
#
loop_
_entity_poly.entity_id
_entity_poly.type
_entity_poly.pdbx_seq_one_letter_code
_entity_poly.pdbx_strand_id
1 'polypeptide(L)'
;MKKKIIIGTAVLCIIISAVFYFKEKISDILVLKEYAAVFDKDHIAESFRTLQEQYPTIKFNKSISPYIIPRNNTEANIFPVEFMFKGKKYFPLEEIETRGITSLLVIKDGKVIFENYYRNNQKQKPVIIFSGTKSVVGLLTGIAYEKGFIKNLEDPAVKYAPQLKGTVYEQVKIQNLLDMASGVKWSEDYSDMNSDVVQSILFSLKGSLNDYPKRMTRMRPQGTFNQYISMDTQVLGMVITGATKQPLQTFFTDFLWNKIHAEDDAYFLTDKKGNLLAYGGLIISTRDWSKIGLLMLNAGKNERGETVFSEKWIKKSITPIESYSIQGKRKNSDSEEGYTNQWWIPINRDGTDFSAIGVYGQSLYINPERKIIIASNSAYAQYNEDPEGDSRRTRMFQAIAQHIDSILVQDKK
;
A
#
# COMPACT_ATOMS: atom_id res chain seq x y z
N MET A 1 -36.59 -22.94 -51.53
CA MET A 1 -35.77 -23.43 -50.39
C MET A 1 -34.49 -22.64 -50.14
N LYS A 2 -33.64 -22.35 -51.16
CA LYS A 2 -32.34 -21.67 -50.96
C LYS A 2 -32.40 -20.29 -50.26
N LYS A 3 -33.39 -19.43 -50.55
CA LYS A 3 -33.54 -18.10 -49.89
C LYS A 3 -33.82 -18.17 -48.38
N LYS A 4 -34.63 -19.15 -47.91
CA LYS A 4 -34.95 -19.30 -46.47
C LYS A 4 -33.75 -19.80 -45.66
N ILE A 5 -32.90 -20.64 -46.27
CA ILE A 5 -31.67 -21.14 -45.64
C ILE A 5 -30.65 -20.00 -45.49
N ILE A 6 -30.46 -19.16 -46.52
CA ILE A 6 -29.54 -18.01 -46.49
C ILE A 6 -29.93 -16.99 -45.42
N ILE A 7 -31.23 -16.68 -45.27
CA ILE A 7 -31.74 -15.76 -44.24
C ILE A 7 -31.53 -16.36 -42.83
N GLY A 8 -31.77 -17.66 -42.66
CA GLY A 8 -31.53 -18.35 -41.38
C GLY A 8 -30.07 -18.34 -40.95
N THR A 9 -29.14 -18.55 -41.90
CA THR A 9 -27.69 -18.49 -41.61
C THR A 9 -27.22 -17.07 -41.28
N ALA A 10 -27.73 -16.05 -41.97
CA ALA A 10 -27.38 -14.65 -41.70
C ALA A 10 -27.86 -14.18 -40.31
N VAL A 11 -29.08 -14.54 -39.91
CA VAL A 11 -29.62 -14.23 -38.57
C VAL A 11 -28.83 -14.93 -37.47
N LEU A 12 -28.45 -16.21 -37.69
CA LEU A 12 -27.62 -16.95 -36.74
C LEU A 12 -26.22 -16.33 -36.57
N CYS A 13 -25.58 -15.89 -37.67
CA CYS A 13 -24.30 -15.20 -37.61
C CYS A 13 -24.40 -13.84 -36.88
N ILE A 14 -25.49 -13.09 -37.06
CA ILE A 14 -25.74 -11.83 -36.33
C ILE A 14 -25.94 -12.11 -34.84
N ILE A 15 -26.71 -13.14 -34.49
CA ILE A 15 -26.94 -13.53 -33.08
C ILE A 15 -25.63 -13.99 -32.43
N ILE A 16 -24.83 -14.82 -33.10
CA ILE A 16 -23.52 -15.25 -32.59
C ILE A 16 -22.59 -14.05 -32.43
N SER A 17 -22.52 -13.17 -33.43
CA SER A 17 -21.69 -11.95 -33.37
C SER A 17 -22.15 -11.01 -32.25
N ALA A 18 -23.46 -10.85 -32.05
CA ALA A 18 -24.03 -10.08 -30.96
C ALA A 18 -23.72 -10.74 -29.61
N VAL A 19 -23.87 -12.07 -29.47
CA VAL A 19 -23.52 -12.79 -28.25
C VAL A 19 -22.03 -12.62 -27.93
N PHE A 20 -21.12 -12.73 -28.90
CA PHE A 20 -19.69 -12.47 -28.67
C PHE A 20 -19.43 -11.01 -28.28
N TYR A 21 -20.03 -10.04 -28.97
CA TYR A 21 -19.88 -8.61 -28.70
C TYR A 21 -20.44 -8.21 -27.33
N PHE A 22 -21.59 -8.75 -26.94
CA PHE A 22 -22.21 -8.49 -25.64
C PHE A 22 -21.61 -9.33 -24.52
N LYS A 23 -20.99 -10.49 -24.80
CA LYS A 23 -20.36 -11.35 -23.78
C LYS A 23 -19.24 -10.61 -23.04
N GLU A 24 -18.40 -9.85 -23.74
CA GLU A 24 -17.38 -9.02 -23.09
C GLU A 24 -18.03 -7.94 -22.22
N LYS A 25 -19.05 -7.23 -22.72
CA LYS A 25 -19.78 -6.22 -21.92
C LYS A 25 -20.48 -6.81 -20.70
N ILE A 26 -21.07 -8.00 -20.80
CA ILE A 26 -21.71 -8.70 -19.68
C ILE A 26 -20.66 -9.14 -18.66
N SER A 27 -19.54 -9.69 -19.11
CA SER A 27 -18.41 -10.02 -18.24
C SER A 27 -17.91 -8.80 -17.48
N ASP A 28 -17.83 -7.65 -18.15
CA ASP A 28 -17.37 -6.39 -17.54
C ASP A 28 -18.32 -5.90 -16.46
N ILE A 29 -19.64 -5.99 -16.69
CA ILE A 29 -20.66 -5.63 -15.71
C ILE A 29 -20.62 -6.57 -14.49
N LEU A 30 -20.40 -7.87 -14.69
CA LEU A 30 -20.29 -8.82 -13.59
C LEU A 30 -19.07 -8.54 -12.72
N VAL A 31 -17.90 -8.33 -13.35
CA VAL A 31 -16.67 -7.97 -12.62
C VAL A 31 -16.83 -6.64 -11.87
N LEU A 32 -17.52 -5.65 -12.45
CA LEU A 32 -17.83 -4.39 -11.78
C LEU A 32 -18.73 -4.58 -10.55
N LYS A 33 -19.74 -5.46 -10.64
CA LYS A 33 -20.60 -5.77 -9.49
C LYS A 33 -19.84 -6.49 -8.38
N GLU A 34 -19.00 -7.46 -8.74
CA GLU A 34 -18.12 -8.16 -7.78
C GLU A 34 -17.14 -7.18 -7.11
N TYR A 35 -16.53 -6.28 -7.89
CA TYR A 35 -15.68 -5.21 -7.38
C TYR A 35 -16.45 -4.30 -6.40
N ALA A 36 -17.63 -3.82 -6.80
CA ALA A 36 -18.43 -2.93 -5.94
C ALA A 36 -18.85 -3.62 -4.62
N ALA A 37 -19.15 -4.92 -4.65
CA ALA A 37 -19.54 -5.68 -3.46
C ALA A 37 -18.43 -5.78 -2.41
N VAL A 38 -17.15 -5.72 -2.82
CA VAL A 38 -16.01 -5.66 -1.88
C VAL A 38 -16.10 -4.44 -0.96
N PHE A 39 -16.63 -3.33 -1.46
CA PHE A 39 -16.68 -2.04 -0.75
C PHE A 39 -18.05 -1.72 -0.16
N ASP A 40 -18.97 -2.70 -0.16
CA ASP A 40 -20.26 -2.55 0.49
C ASP A 40 -20.07 -2.25 1.99
N LYS A 41 -20.63 -1.14 2.45
CA LYS A 41 -20.38 -0.60 3.80
C LYS A 41 -20.72 -1.57 4.93
N ASP A 42 -21.68 -2.47 4.71
CA ASP A 42 -22.17 -3.39 5.74
C ASP A 42 -21.26 -4.64 5.84
N HIS A 43 -20.46 -4.91 4.80
CA HIS A 43 -19.61 -6.10 4.69
C HIS A 43 -18.11 -5.79 4.50
N ILE A 44 -17.73 -4.53 4.29
CA ILE A 44 -16.38 -4.08 3.94
C ILE A 44 -15.28 -4.63 4.86
N ALA A 45 -15.54 -4.71 6.17
CA ALA A 45 -14.60 -5.26 7.13
C ALA A 45 -14.35 -6.77 6.92
N GLU A 46 -15.37 -7.53 6.56
CA GLU A 46 -15.23 -8.96 6.23
C GLU A 46 -14.60 -9.15 4.84
N SER A 47 -15.02 -8.36 3.85
CA SER A 47 -14.47 -8.38 2.50
C SER A 47 -12.95 -8.21 2.53
N PHE A 48 -12.44 -7.21 3.26
CA PHE A 48 -10.99 -6.94 3.37
C PHE A 48 -10.18 -8.04 4.06
N ARG A 49 -10.84 -8.98 4.72
CA ARG A 49 -10.23 -10.15 5.40
C ARG A 49 -10.37 -11.45 4.60
N THR A 50 -11.10 -11.42 3.50
CA THR A 50 -11.45 -12.60 2.70
C THR A 50 -11.13 -12.45 1.20
N LEU A 51 -10.51 -11.34 0.77
CA LEU A 51 -10.15 -11.13 -0.63
C LEU A 51 -9.32 -12.28 -1.23
N GLN A 52 -8.46 -12.91 -0.44
CA GLN A 52 -7.65 -14.05 -0.87
C GLN A 52 -8.47 -15.29 -1.27
N GLU A 53 -9.71 -15.39 -0.79
CA GLU A 53 -10.64 -16.48 -1.09
C GLU A 53 -11.41 -16.21 -2.39
N GLN A 54 -11.52 -14.94 -2.78
CA GLN A 54 -12.33 -14.49 -3.92
C GLN A 54 -11.49 -14.18 -5.16
N TYR A 55 -10.24 -13.74 -4.98
CA TYR A 55 -9.36 -13.27 -6.05
C TYR A 55 -8.12 -14.14 -6.22
N PRO A 56 -7.48 -14.15 -7.42
CA PRO A 56 -6.20 -14.82 -7.61
C PRO A 56 -5.15 -14.30 -6.62
N THR A 57 -4.49 -15.21 -5.90
CA THR A 57 -3.50 -14.88 -4.89
C THR A 57 -2.32 -15.85 -4.86
N ILE A 58 -1.21 -15.37 -4.32
CA ILE A 58 -0.08 -16.20 -3.88
C ILE A 58 -0.05 -16.17 -2.35
N LYS A 59 0.06 -17.35 -1.73
CA LYS A 59 0.23 -17.52 -0.30
C LYS A 59 1.72 -17.51 0.08
N PHE A 60 2.05 -16.82 1.17
CA PHE A 60 3.36 -16.79 1.80
C PHE A 60 3.22 -17.41 3.19
N ASN A 61 3.86 -18.55 3.40
CA ASN A 61 3.74 -19.26 4.66
C ASN A 61 4.44 -18.51 5.79
N LYS A 62 3.86 -18.56 6.99
CA LYS A 62 4.50 -18.13 8.22
C LYS A 62 5.86 -18.81 8.43
N SER A 63 6.68 -18.21 9.29
CA SER A 63 7.96 -18.80 9.67
C SER A 63 7.78 -20.10 10.45
N ILE A 64 8.66 -21.07 10.24
CA ILE A 64 8.79 -22.26 11.12
C ILE A 64 9.30 -21.90 12.52
N SER A 65 9.93 -20.74 12.66
CA SER A 65 10.43 -20.16 13.91
C SER A 65 10.00 -18.69 13.93
N PRO A 66 8.73 -18.41 14.27
CA PRO A 66 8.19 -17.06 14.22
C PRO A 66 8.78 -16.19 15.33
N TYR A 67 9.08 -14.93 15.01
CA TYR A 67 9.42 -13.94 16.02
C TYR A 67 8.15 -13.44 16.69
N ILE A 68 7.99 -13.73 17.98
CA ILE A 68 6.88 -13.17 18.78
C ILE A 68 7.37 -11.85 19.39
N ILE A 69 6.74 -10.74 19.01
CA ILE A 69 7.08 -9.43 19.56
C ILE A 69 6.82 -9.46 21.09
N PRO A 70 7.84 -9.16 21.93
CA PRO A 70 7.66 -9.16 23.38
C PRO A 70 6.56 -8.19 23.81
N ARG A 71 5.84 -8.53 24.89
CA ARG A 71 4.82 -7.65 25.48
C ARG A 71 5.38 -6.91 26.69
N ASN A 72 4.90 -5.70 26.89
CA ASN A 72 5.01 -4.96 28.15
C ASN A 72 3.60 -4.80 28.72
N ASN A 73 3.32 -5.44 29.85
CA ASN A 73 2.00 -5.47 30.47
C ASN A 73 1.70 -4.19 31.26
N THR A 74 2.04 -3.03 30.72
CA THR A 74 1.63 -1.76 31.35
C THR A 74 0.11 -1.65 31.29
N GLU A 75 -0.51 -1.32 32.42
CA GLU A 75 -1.95 -1.05 32.51
C GLU A 75 -2.27 0.42 32.22
N ALA A 76 -1.26 1.24 31.93
CA ALA A 76 -1.43 2.65 31.70
C ALA A 76 -2.27 2.91 30.44
N ASN A 77 -3.24 3.82 30.55
CA ASN A 77 -4.05 4.23 29.41
C ASN A 77 -3.17 4.95 28.37
N ILE A 78 -2.98 4.32 27.22
CA ILE A 78 -2.15 4.84 26.12
C ILE A 78 -2.84 5.96 25.32
N PHE A 79 -4.13 6.18 25.53
CA PHE A 79 -4.89 7.19 24.80
C PHE A 79 -4.93 8.50 25.58
N PRO A 80 -4.54 9.64 24.96
CA PRO A 80 -4.84 10.94 25.54
C PRO A 80 -6.36 11.13 25.58
N VAL A 81 -6.84 11.98 26.49
CA VAL A 81 -8.27 12.33 26.58
C VAL A 81 -8.76 12.91 25.26
N GLU A 82 -7.98 13.83 24.69
CA GLU A 82 -8.31 14.56 23.47
C GLU A 82 -7.05 14.93 22.69
N PHE A 83 -7.21 15.31 21.44
CA PHE A 83 -6.16 15.91 20.63
C PHE A 83 -6.70 17.04 19.76
N MET A 84 -5.81 17.98 19.41
CA MET A 84 -6.15 19.13 18.57
C MET A 84 -5.72 18.88 17.12
N PHE A 85 -6.62 19.14 16.18
CA PHE A 85 -6.36 19.16 14.74
C PHE A 85 -7.03 20.38 14.12
N LYS A 86 -6.24 21.24 13.45
CA LYS A 86 -6.69 22.49 12.81
C LYS A 86 -7.60 23.35 13.71
N GLY A 87 -7.23 23.48 14.99
CA GLY A 87 -7.97 24.30 15.97
C GLY A 87 -9.26 23.66 16.52
N LYS A 88 -9.60 22.44 16.09
CA LYS A 88 -10.73 21.66 16.62
C LYS A 88 -10.26 20.53 17.53
N LYS A 89 -11.09 20.21 18.52
CA LYS A 89 -10.88 19.12 19.47
C LYS A 89 -11.46 17.82 18.91
N TYR A 90 -10.73 16.74 19.08
CA TYR A 90 -11.13 15.37 18.70
C TYR A 90 -10.74 14.39 19.79
N PHE A 91 -11.34 13.20 19.77
CA PHE A 91 -11.17 12.17 20.80
C PHE A 91 -10.67 10.87 20.15
N PRO A 92 -9.55 10.27 20.62
CA PRO A 92 -9.00 9.08 19.98
C PRO A 92 -9.97 7.90 19.88
N LEU A 93 -10.75 7.64 20.94
CA LEU A 93 -11.71 6.53 20.96
C LEU A 93 -12.86 6.74 19.96
N GLU A 94 -13.31 7.97 19.76
CA GLU A 94 -14.32 8.30 18.75
C GLU A 94 -13.76 8.15 17.33
N GLU A 95 -12.50 8.53 17.09
CA GLU A 95 -11.83 8.33 15.80
C GLU A 95 -11.61 6.84 15.50
N ILE A 96 -11.28 6.01 16.50
CA ILE A 96 -11.19 4.55 16.34
C ILE A 96 -12.52 3.98 15.84
N GLU A 97 -13.64 4.42 16.41
CA GLU A 97 -14.97 3.93 16.06
C GLU A 97 -15.44 4.48 14.70
N THR A 98 -15.37 5.80 14.50
CA THR A 98 -15.87 6.46 13.27
C THR A 98 -15.05 6.10 12.03
N ARG A 99 -13.76 5.81 12.19
CA ARG A 99 -12.89 5.35 11.09
C ARG A 99 -12.97 3.85 10.85
N GLY A 100 -13.82 3.13 11.57
CA GLY A 100 -14.02 1.70 11.38
C GLY A 100 -12.73 0.90 11.55
N ILE A 101 -11.89 1.25 12.53
CA ILE A 101 -10.67 0.51 12.82
C ILE A 101 -11.05 -0.94 13.17
N THR A 102 -10.35 -1.91 12.59
CA THR A 102 -10.54 -3.35 12.81
C THR A 102 -9.40 -3.94 13.63
N SER A 103 -8.22 -3.31 13.64
CA SER A 103 -7.13 -3.63 14.55
C SER A 103 -6.26 -2.41 14.83
N LEU A 104 -5.74 -2.35 16.05
CA LEU A 104 -4.79 -1.33 16.48
C LEU A 104 -3.73 -1.97 17.35
N LEU A 105 -2.47 -1.86 16.93
CA LEU A 105 -1.29 -2.37 17.62
C LEU A 105 -0.31 -1.23 17.86
N VAL A 106 0.10 -1.04 19.11
CA VAL A 106 1.10 -0.04 19.50
C VAL A 106 2.31 -0.74 20.10
N ILE A 107 3.47 -0.45 19.53
CA ILE A 107 4.77 -0.93 19.99
C ILE A 107 5.58 0.27 20.48
N LYS A 108 6.18 0.13 21.66
CA LYS A 108 7.12 1.09 22.24
C LYS A 108 8.38 0.34 22.67
N ASP A 109 9.55 0.85 22.29
CA ASP A 109 10.85 0.25 22.62
C ASP A 109 10.94 -1.24 22.24
N GLY A 110 10.39 -1.60 21.08
CA GLY A 110 10.38 -2.98 20.58
C GLY A 110 9.40 -3.93 21.30
N LYS A 111 8.57 -3.42 22.21
CA LYS A 111 7.57 -4.21 22.94
C LYS A 111 6.15 -3.74 22.64
N VAL A 112 5.22 -4.68 22.47
CA VAL A 112 3.79 -4.38 22.38
C VAL A 112 3.31 -3.83 23.72
N ILE A 113 2.74 -2.62 23.72
CA ILE A 113 2.13 -1.97 24.90
C ILE A 113 0.61 -1.86 24.80
N PHE A 114 0.06 -1.94 23.59
CA PHE A 114 -1.37 -1.98 23.37
C PHE A 114 -1.68 -2.80 22.12
N GLU A 115 -2.75 -3.58 22.18
CA GLU A 115 -3.20 -4.37 21.06
C GLU A 115 -4.69 -4.65 21.23
N ASN A 116 -5.51 -4.24 20.27
CA ASN A 116 -6.93 -4.56 20.27
C ASN A 116 -7.45 -4.87 18.86
N TYR A 117 -8.49 -5.69 18.82
CA TYR A 117 -9.15 -6.14 17.60
C TYR A 117 -10.64 -5.84 17.72
N TYR A 118 -11.18 -5.17 16.71
CA TYR A 118 -12.55 -4.66 16.69
C TYR A 118 -13.32 -5.33 15.54
N ARG A 119 -14.65 -5.17 15.53
CA ARG A 119 -15.51 -5.56 14.39
C ARG A 119 -15.30 -7.03 13.98
N ASN A 120 -15.24 -7.90 14.99
CA ASN A 120 -15.01 -9.34 14.85
C ASN A 120 -13.68 -9.72 14.17
N ASN A 121 -12.71 -8.80 14.13
CA ASN A 121 -11.36 -9.12 13.70
C ASN A 121 -10.61 -9.93 14.77
N GLN A 122 -9.56 -10.62 14.33
CA GLN A 122 -8.76 -11.49 15.19
C GLN A 122 -7.28 -11.26 14.96
N LYS A 123 -6.51 -11.62 15.98
CA LYS A 123 -5.06 -11.46 16.04
C LYS A 123 -4.30 -12.00 14.84
N GLN A 124 -4.64 -13.20 14.41
CA GLN A 124 -3.95 -13.93 13.34
C GLN A 124 -4.53 -13.64 11.95
N LYS A 125 -5.62 -12.86 11.87
CA LYS A 125 -6.35 -12.69 10.61
C LYS A 125 -5.63 -11.65 9.73
N PRO A 126 -5.18 -12.04 8.52
CA PRO A 126 -4.60 -11.09 7.59
C PRO A 126 -5.66 -10.12 7.07
N VAL A 127 -5.26 -8.87 6.85
CA VAL A 127 -6.11 -7.82 6.28
C VAL A 127 -5.38 -7.20 5.09
N ILE A 128 -6.10 -6.87 4.01
CA ILE A 128 -5.49 -6.12 2.91
C ILE A 128 -5.03 -4.74 3.40
N ILE A 129 -3.77 -4.40 3.14
CA ILE A 129 -3.20 -3.10 3.53
C ILE A 129 -3.29 -2.05 2.42
N PHE A 130 -3.89 -2.41 1.28
CA PHE A 130 -3.97 -1.57 0.08
C PHE A 130 -2.62 -0.91 -0.21
N SER A 131 -2.60 0.42 -0.35
CA SER A 131 -1.40 1.18 -0.65
C SER A 131 -0.29 1.12 0.41
N GLY A 132 -0.54 0.56 1.61
CA GLY A 132 0.55 0.16 2.51
C GLY A 132 1.54 -0.80 1.84
N THR A 133 1.09 -1.54 0.82
CA THR A 133 1.91 -2.39 -0.06
C THR A 133 3.01 -1.60 -0.77
N LYS A 134 2.76 -0.34 -1.13
CA LYS A 134 3.73 0.49 -1.86
C LYS A 134 5.00 0.71 -1.08
N SER A 135 4.90 0.95 0.23
CA SER A 135 6.06 1.10 1.11
C SER A 135 6.86 -0.20 1.20
N VAL A 136 6.21 -1.37 1.16
CA VAL A 136 6.87 -2.68 1.06
C VAL A 136 7.65 -2.80 -0.25
N VAL A 137 7.05 -2.43 -1.39
CA VAL A 137 7.73 -2.43 -2.70
C VAL A 137 8.83 -1.38 -2.78
N GLY A 138 8.68 -0.24 -2.12
CA GLY A 138 9.73 0.76 -1.96
C GLY A 138 10.95 0.19 -1.23
N LEU A 139 10.74 -0.58 -0.16
CA LEU A 139 11.81 -1.29 0.53
C LEU A 139 12.47 -2.35 -0.36
N LEU A 140 11.69 -3.15 -1.09
CA LEU A 140 12.24 -4.13 -2.04
C LEU A 140 13.07 -3.45 -3.15
N THR A 141 12.63 -2.28 -3.64
CA THR A 141 13.41 -1.48 -4.60
C THR A 141 14.74 -1.06 -4.00
N GLY A 142 14.74 -0.59 -2.76
CA GLY A 142 15.94 -0.26 -1.99
C GLY A 142 16.89 -1.45 -1.85
N ILE A 143 16.37 -2.61 -1.43
CA ILE A 143 17.16 -3.84 -1.29
C ILE A 143 17.76 -4.25 -2.64
N ALA A 144 16.98 -4.16 -3.73
CA ALA A 144 17.48 -4.46 -5.07
C ALA A 144 18.60 -3.51 -5.51
N TYR A 145 18.51 -2.23 -5.14
CA TYR A 145 19.56 -1.24 -5.37
C TYR A 145 20.81 -1.51 -4.53
N GLU A 146 20.68 -1.74 -3.23
CA GLU A 146 21.82 -1.97 -2.33
C GLU A 146 22.56 -3.26 -2.63
N LYS A 147 21.85 -4.29 -3.10
CA LYS A 147 22.45 -5.55 -3.58
C LYS A 147 23.03 -5.44 -5.00
N GLY A 148 22.90 -4.29 -5.64
CA GLY A 148 23.46 -4.01 -6.95
C GLY A 148 22.72 -4.66 -8.12
N PHE A 149 21.49 -5.15 -7.92
CA PHE A 149 20.61 -5.58 -9.02
C PHE A 149 20.14 -4.37 -9.83
N ILE A 150 19.73 -3.30 -9.14
CA ILE A 150 19.54 -1.97 -9.72
C ILE A 150 20.86 -1.20 -9.55
N LYS A 151 21.42 -0.67 -10.65
CA LYS A 151 22.75 -0.05 -10.67
C LYS A 151 22.69 1.42 -10.27
N ASN A 152 21.68 2.13 -10.74
CA ASN A 152 21.45 3.51 -10.40
C ASN A 152 19.93 3.79 -10.34
N LEU A 153 19.48 4.57 -9.36
CA LEU A 153 18.08 5.00 -9.27
C LEU A 153 17.74 6.06 -10.33
N GLU A 154 18.75 6.69 -10.92
CA GLU A 154 18.60 7.57 -12.08
C GLU A 154 18.47 6.82 -13.41
N ASP A 155 18.63 5.49 -13.40
CA ASP A 155 18.43 4.67 -14.59
C ASP A 155 16.95 4.75 -15.05
N PRO A 156 16.69 4.75 -16.38
CA PRO A 156 15.33 4.66 -16.89
C PRO A 156 14.75 3.26 -16.63
N ALA A 157 13.45 3.19 -16.33
CA ALA A 157 12.76 1.94 -16.00
C ALA A 157 12.90 0.87 -17.11
N VAL A 158 12.92 1.28 -18.39
CA VAL A 158 13.06 0.35 -19.53
C VAL A 158 14.37 -0.46 -19.49
N LYS A 159 15.42 0.06 -18.85
CA LYS A 159 16.70 -0.65 -18.69
C LYS A 159 16.51 -2.00 -18.01
N TYR A 160 15.57 -2.07 -17.06
CA TYR A 160 15.26 -3.27 -16.30
C TYR A 160 13.96 -3.93 -16.75
N ALA A 161 13.01 -3.17 -17.27
CA ALA A 161 11.73 -3.65 -17.79
C ALA A 161 11.58 -3.34 -19.30
N PRO A 162 12.22 -4.12 -20.20
CA PRO A 162 12.19 -3.89 -21.65
C PRO A 162 10.78 -3.82 -22.26
N GLN A 163 9.80 -4.46 -21.64
CA GLN A 163 8.39 -4.41 -22.04
C GLN A 163 7.76 -3.02 -21.96
N LEU A 164 8.42 -2.06 -21.27
CA LEU A 164 8.01 -0.66 -21.22
C LEU A 164 8.44 0.14 -22.46
N LYS A 165 9.20 -0.45 -23.39
CA LYS A 165 9.58 0.21 -24.63
C LYS A 165 8.33 0.63 -25.43
N GLY A 166 8.30 1.87 -25.89
CA GLY A 166 7.18 2.51 -26.56
C GLY A 166 6.07 3.01 -25.62
N THR A 167 6.18 2.81 -24.31
CA THR A 167 5.18 3.28 -23.34
C THR A 167 5.57 4.61 -22.72
N VAL A 168 4.62 5.21 -22.02
CA VAL A 168 4.83 6.40 -21.19
C VAL A 168 5.78 6.16 -20.00
N TYR A 169 6.23 4.94 -19.72
CA TYR A 169 7.20 4.69 -18.66
C TYR A 169 8.62 4.45 -19.16
N GLU A 170 8.83 4.38 -20.48
CA GLU A 170 10.10 3.96 -21.07
C GLU A 170 11.31 4.69 -20.46
N GLN A 171 11.25 6.01 -20.47
CA GLN A 171 12.35 6.87 -20.03
C GLN A 171 12.17 7.38 -18.59
N VAL A 172 11.17 6.89 -17.85
CA VAL A 172 10.93 7.36 -16.47
C VAL A 172 12.02 6.80 -15.56
N LYS A 173 12.69 7.67 -14.81
CA LYS A 173 13.73 7.27 -13.85
C LYS A 173 13.12 6.47 -12.69
N ILE A 174 13.86 5.50 -12.16
CA ILE A 174 13.41 4.71 -11.00
C ILE A 174 13.15 5.61 -9.78
N GLN A 175 14.00 6.62 -9.54
CA GLN A 175 13.79 7.60 -8.46
C GLN A 175 12.48 8.38 -8.65
N ASN A 176 12.12 8.74 -9.88
CA ASN A 176 10.85 9.42 -10.14
C ASN A 176 9.65 8.51 -9.90
N LEU A 177 9.75 7.19 -10.11
CA LEU A 177 8.69 6.25 -9.70
C LEU A 177 8.58 6.15 -8.17
N LEU A 178 9.73 6.08 -7.49
CA LEU A 178 9.82 6.03 -6.04
C LEU A 178 9.19 7.26 -5.36
N ASP A 179 9.32 8.43 -5.98
CA ASP A 179 8.78 9.69 -5.46
C ASP A 179 7.43 10.08 -6.08
N MET A 180 6.75 9.18 -6.81
CA MET A 180 5.46 9.46 -7.45
C MET A 180 5.52 10.71 -8.36
N ALA A 181 6.58 10.81 -9.15
CA ALA A 181 6.90 11.95 -10.00
C ALA A 181 7.08 11.55 -11.47
N SER A 182 6.40 10.50 -11.94
CA SER A 182 6.50 10.02 -13.33
C SER A 182 5.92 10.97 -14.38
N GLY A 183 5.02 11.87 -13.95
CA GLY A 183 4.32 12.81 -14.83
C GLY A 183 3.30 12.16 -15.76
N VAL A 184 2.92 10.93 -15.47
CA VAL A 184 1.91 10.17 -16.21
C VAL A 184 0.51 10.69 -15.90
N LYS A 185 -0.39 10.66 -16.88
CA LYS A 185 -1.81 10.98 -16.68
C LYS A 185 -2.46 9.84 -15.90
N TRP A 186 -3.08 10.17 -14.77
CA TRP A 186 -3.71 9.19 -13.87
C TRP A 186 -4.82 9.84 -13.04
N SER A 187 -5.92 9.11 -12.84
CA SER A 187 -6.95 9.37 -11.83
C SER A 187 -6.94 8.28 -10.76
N GLU A 188 -6.72 8.67 -9.50
CA GLU A 188 -6.68 7.78 -8.32
C GLU A 188 -8.01 7.78 -7.54
N ASP A 189 -9.12 8.15 -8.17
CA ASP A 189 -10.43 8.17 -7.53
C ASP A 189 -11.05 6.76 -7.49
N TYR A 190 -10.98 6.08 -6.35
CA TYR A 190 -11.56 4.75 -6.16
C TYR A 190 -13.11 4.74 -6.18
N SER A 191 -13.76 5.91 -6.11
CA SER A 191 -15.23 6.03 -6.18
C SER A 191 -15.74 6.21 -7.61
N ASP A 192 -14.90 6.69 -8.53
CA ASP A 192 -15.21 6.76 -9.96
C ASP A 192 -14.83 5.45 -10.66
N MET A 193 -15.85 4.73 -11.16
CA MET A 193 -15.65 3.48 -11.89
C MET A 193 -14.85 3.65 -13.20
N ASN A 194 -14.74 4.88 -13.73
CA ASN A 194 -13.94 5.18 -14.92
C ASN A 194 -12.53 5.68 -14.60
N SER A 195 -12.16 5.82 -13.32
CA SER A 195 -10.82 6.24 -12.93
C SER A 195 -9.78 5.21 -13.37
N ASP A 196 -8.54 5.65 -13.56
CA ASP A 196 -7.47 4.78 -14.00
C ASP A 196 -7.16 3.69 -12.96
N VAL A 197 -7.29 3.99 -11.66
CA VAL A 197 -7.08 3.00 -10.60
C VAL A 197 -8.11 1.88 -10.67
N VAL A 198 -9.41 2.18 -10.82
CA VAL A 198 -10.45 1.15 -10.96
C VAL A 198 -10.28 0.38 -12.26
N GLN A 199 -10.06 1.08 -13.38
CA GLN A 199 -9.86 0.44 -14.68
C GLN A 199 -8.62 -0.47 -14.70
N SER A 200 -7.55 -0.14 -13.97
CA SER A 200 -6.37 -0.99 -13.84
C SER A 200 -6.66 -2.29 -13.06
N ILE A 201 -7.49 -2.23 -12.01
CA ILE A 201 -7.95 -3.42 -11.26
C ILE A 201 -8.81 -4.30 -12.17
N LEU A 202 -9.79 -3.73 -12.88
CA LEU A 202 -10.61 -4.49 -13.81
C LEU A 202 -9.77 -5.14 -14.93
N PHE A 203 -8.71 -4.46 -15.37
CA PHE A 203 -7.77 -4.99 -16.34
C PHE A 203 -6.95 -6.17 -15.77
N SER A 204 -6.50 -6.09 -14.51
CA SER A 204 -5.78 -7.19 -13.86
C SER A 204 -6.64 -8.45 -13.71
N LEU A 205 -7.95 -8.29 -13.57
CA LEU A 205 -8.91 -9.41 -13.50
C LEU A 205 -9.15 -10.10 -14.85
N LYS A 206 -8.66 -9.54 -15.96
CA LYS A 206 -8.83 -10.13 -17.30
C LYS A 206 -7.50 -10.50 -17.96
N GLY A 207 -6.40 -9.89 -17.56
CA GLY A 207 -5.11 -10.04 -18.23
C GLY A 207 -3.90 -9.80 -17.34
N SER A 208 -2.81 -9.36 -17.97
CA SER A 208 -1.57 -9.00 -17.30
C SER A 208 -1.61 -7.52 -16.94
N LEU A 209 -1.62 -7.17 -15.66
CA LEU A 209 -1.56 -5.79 -15.20
C LEU A 209 -0.30 -5.06 -15.72
N ASN A 210 0.79 -5.79 -15.93
CA ASN A 210 2.04 -5.27 -16.50
C ASN A 210 1.90 -4.79 -17.96
N ASP A 211 0.79 -5.08 -18.64
CA ASP A 211 0.48 -4.53 -19.96
C ASP A 211 -0.30 -3.21 -19.91
N TYR A 212 -0.86 -2.83 -18.74
CA TYR A 212 -1.63 -1.59 -18.58
C TYR A 212 -0.84 -0.31 -18.93
N PRO A 213 0.47 -0.19 -18.64
CA PRO A 213 1.30 0.94 -19.06
C PRO A 213 1.21 1.33 -20.55
N LYS A 214 0.88 0.38 -21.43
CA LYS A 214 0.72 0.61 -22.88
C LYS A 214 -0.47 1.51 -23.23
N ARG A 215 -1.45 1.64 -22.32
CA ARG A 215 -2.69 2.41 -22.52
C ARG A 215 -2.57 3.85 -22.00
N MET A 216 -1.46 4.17 -21.35
CA MET A 216 -1.31 5.40 -20.58
C MET A 216 -0.60 6.49 -21.38
N THR A 217 -0.84 7.75 -21.00
CA THR A 217 -0.32 8.93 -21.72
C THR A 217 0.39 9.89 -20.76
N ARG A 218 1.28 10.72 -21.31
CA ARG A 218 2.03 11.73 -20.54
C ARG A 218 1.11 12.91 -20.25
N MET A 219 1.09 13.39 -19.01
CA MET A 219 0.42 14.65 -18.67
C MET A 219 1.43 15.79 -18.51
N ARG A 220 2.60 15.51 -17.94
CA ARG A 220 3.63 16.51 -17.60
C ARG A 220 5.02 15.87 -17.64
N PRO A 221 6.11 16.65 -17.76
CA PRO A 221 7.45 16.07 -17.69
C PRO A 221 7.68 15.35 -16.34
N GLN A 222 8.37 14.21 -16.37
CA GLN A 222 8.75 13.51 -15.13
C GLN A 222 9.67 14.38 -14.25
N GLY A 223 9.67 14.15 -12.94
CA GLY A 223 10.50 14.88 -11.98
C GLY A 223 10.09 16.34 -11.78
N THR A 224 8.90 16.74 -12.23
CA THR A 224 8.41 18.13 -12.10
C THR A 224 7.24 18.29 -11.15
N PHE A 225 6.57 17.19 -10.78
CA PHE A 225 5.37 17.21 -9.96
C PHE A 225 5.19 15.87 -9.27
N ASN A 226 4.93 15.88 -7.97
CA ASN A 226 4.55 14.72 -7.19
C ASN A 226 3.03 14.51 -7.31
N GLN A 227 2.62 13.47 -8.01
CA GLN A 227 1.23 13.07 -8.14
C GLN A 227 1.12 11.62 -7.72
N TYR A 228 0.20 11.30 -6.83
CA TYR A 228 0.03 9.93 -6.38
C TYR A 228 -0.54 9.03 -7.50
N ILE A 229 0.25 8.03 -7.92
CA ILE A 229 -0.04 7.16 -9.08
C ILE A 229 0.26 5.71 -8.73
N SER A 230 -0.77 4.89 -8.52
CA SER A 230 -0.59 3.46 -8.22
C SER A 230 0.24 2.71 -9.28
N MET A 231 0.13 3.07 -10.55
CA MET A 231 0.90 2.40 -11.61
C MET A 231 2.41 2.65 -11.52
N ASP A 232 2.89 3.74 -10.89
CA ASP A 232 4.32 3.98 -10.68
C ASP A 232 4.93 2.82 -9.85
N THR A 233 4.22 2.37 -8.81
CA THR A 233 4.64 1.23 -7.98
C THR A 233 4.57 -0.11 -8.72
N GLN A 234 3.58 -0.30 -9.61
CA GLN A 234 3.54 -1.50 -10.44
C GLN A 234 4.77 -1.60 -11.34
N VAL A 235 5.18 -0.46 -11.92
CA VAL A 235 6.38 -0.37 -12.73
C VAL A 235 7.64 -0.63 -11.89
N LEU A 236 7.71 -0.20 -10.62
CA LEU A 236 8.79 -0.61 -9.71
C LEU A 236 8.85 -2.14 -9.54
N GLY A 237 7.70 -2.80 -9.40
CA GLY A 237 7.63 -4.27 -9.37
C GLY A 237 8.17 -4.94 -10.64
N MET A 238 7.88 -4.36 -11.82
CA MET A 238 8.43 -4.80 -13.11
C MET A 238 9.95 -4.59 -13.17
N VAL A 239 10.45 -3.45 -12.68
CA VAL A 239 11.88 -3.13 -12.59
C VAL A 239 12.61 -4.12 -11.68
N ILE A 240 12.09 -4.40 -10.49
CA ILE A 240 12.68 -5.40 -9.57
C ILE A 240 12.77 -6.76 -10.26
N THR A 241 11.67 -7.22 -10.86
CA THR A 241 11.60 -8.52 -11.54
C THR A 241 12.67 -8.61 -12.64
N GLY A 242 12.77 -7.59 -13.49
CA GLY A 242 13.69 -7.59 -14.60
C GLY A 242 15.16 -7.34 -14.22
N ALA A 243 15.43 -6.60 -13.14
CA ALA A 243 16.77 -6.38 -12.58
C ALA A 243 17.32 -7.64 -11.91
N THR A 244 16.47 -8.36 -11.19
CA THR A 244 16.84 -9.54 -10.39
C THR A 244 16.72 -10.85 -11.18
N LYS A 245 16.02 -10.82 -12.33
CA LYS A 245 15.70 -12.00 -13.17
C LYS A 245 14.88 -13.07 -12.43
N GLN A 246 14.16 -12.68 -11.38
CA GLN A 246 13.27 -13.54 -10.61
C GLN A 246 11.91 -12.87 -10.45
N PRO A 247 10.82 -13.64 -10.25
CA PRO A 247 9.51 -13.07 -9.96
C PRO A 247 9.51 -12.22 -8.69
N LEU A 248 8.71 -11.15 -8.66
CA LEU A 248 8.61 -10.26 -7.49
C LEU A 248 8.24 -11.02 -6.21
N GLN A 249 7.39 -12.05 -6.29
CA GLN A 249 7.05 -12.90 -5.15
C GLN A 249 8.25 -13.64 -4.55
N THR A 250 9.18 -14.10 -5.39
CA THR A 250 10.41 -14.77 -4.93
C THR A 250 11.31 -13.77 -4.23
N PHE A 251 11.50 -12.60 -4.86
CA PHE A 251 12.31 -11.53 -4.27
C PHE A 251 11.74 -11.03 -2.93
N PHE A 252 10.42 -10.82 -2.84
CA PHE A 252 9.73 -10.47 -1.60
C PHE A 252 9.93 -11.56 -0.52
N THR A 253 9.80 -12.83 -0.90
CA THR A 253 9.96 -13.96 0.03
C THR A 253 11.37 -13.99 0.62
N ASP A 254 12.38 -13.99 -0.25
CA ASP A 254 13.78 -14.22 0.12
C ASP A 254 14.38 -13.05 0.88
N PHE A 255 14.05 -11.82 0.47
CA PHE A 255 14.71 -10.62 0.96
C PHE A 255 13.93 -9.84 1.99
N LEU A 256 12.66 -10.16 2.25
CA LEU A 256 11.87 -9.45 3.26
C LEU A 256 11.01 -10.39 4.12
N TRP A 257 10.13 -11.18 3.53
CA TRP A 257 9.17 -12.00 4.28
C TRP A 257 9.85 -13.00 5.21
N ASN A 258 10.84 -13.73 4.70
CA ASN A 258 11.62 -14.67 5.53
C ASN A 258 12.50 -13.95 6.57
N LYS A 259 12.73 -12.64 6.42
CA LYS A 259 13.60 -11.84 7.30
C LYS A 259 12.87 -11.24 8.48
N ILE A 260 11.54 -11.09 8.39
CA ILE A 260 10.71 -10.65 9.51
C ILE A 260 10.23 -11.80 10.41
N HIS A 261 10.47 -13.06 10.00
CA HIS A 261 10.04 -14.25 10.74
C HIS A 261 8.57 -14.17 11.16
N ALA A 262 7.70 -14.09 10.16
CA ALA A 262 6.27 -13.87 10.30
C ALA A 262 5.57 -14.91 11.20
N GLU A 263 4.58 -14.46 11.97
CA GLU A 263 3.74 -15.27 12.85
C GLU A 263 2.60 -15.95 12.09
N ASP A 264 2.05 -15.26 11.10
CA ASP A 264 0.87 -15.67 10.35
C ASP A 264 1.18 -15.81 8.86
N ASP A 265 0.34 -16.55 8.15
CA ASP A 265 0.44 -16.62 6.69
C ASP A 265 0.01 -15.28 6.09
N ALA A 266 0.71 -14.82 5.05
CA ALA A 266 0.31 -13.67 4.26
C ALA A 266 -0.15 -14.10 2.87
N TYR A 267 -0.84 -13.20 2.19
CA TYR A 267 -1.30 -13.38 0.82
C TYR A 267 -1.00 -12.14 0.00
N PHE A 268 -0.84 -12.31 -1.30
CA PHE A 268 -0.63 -11.19 -2.21
C PHE A 268 -1.50 -11.40 -3.44
N LEU A 269 -2.40 -10.45 -3.69
CA LEU A 269 -3.26 -10.45 -4.87
C LEU A 269 -2.45 -10.46 -6.15
N THR A 270 -2.92 -11.21 -7.14
CA THR A 270 -2.31 -11.29 -8.47
C THR A 270 -3.29 -10.93 -9.57
N ASP A 271 -2.75 -10.52 -10.71
CA ASP A 271 -3.50 -10.50 -11.95
C ASP A 271 -3.74 -11.93 -12.47
N LYS A 272 -4.45 -12.07 -13.60
CA LYS A 272 -4.74 -13.37 -14.22
C LYS A 272 -3.50 -14.10 -14.75
N LYS A 273 -2.34 -13.45 -14.81
CA LYS A 273 -1.06 -14.04 -15.24
C LYS A 273 -0.14 -14.36 -14.06
N GLY A 274 -0.58 -14.13 -12.83
CA GLY A 274 0.20 -14.40 -11.62
C GLY A 274 1.21 -13.30 -11.28
N ASN A 275 1.15 -12.11 -11.92
CA ASN A 275 1.94 -10.97 -11.46
C ASN A 275 1.28 -10.37 -10.22
N LEU A 276 2.08 -10.04 -9.21
CA LEU A 276 1.59 -9.37 -8.01
C LEU A 276 1.01 -7.98 -8.35
N LEU A 277 -0.08 -7.60 -7.68
CA LEU A 277 -0.60 -6.22 -7.65
C LEU A 277 0.28 -5.36 -6.74
N ALA A 278 1.49 -5.03 -7.21
CA ALA A 278 2.55 -4.42 -6.41
C ALA A 278 2.16 -3.06 -5.78
N TYR A 279 1.16 -2.37 -6.32
CA TYR A 279 0.69 -1.10 -5.76
C TYR A 279 -0.28 -1.24 -4.58
N GLY A 280 -0.83 -2.43 -4.31
CA GLY A 280 -1.97 -2.53 -3.39
C GLY A 280 -2.40 -3.92 -2.91
N GLY A 281 -1.74 -4.99 -3.34
CA GLY A 281 -2.26 -6.35 -3.20
C GLY A 281 -1.85 -7.12 -1.94
N LEU A 282 -1.03 -6.58 -1.05
CA LEU A 282 -0.55 -7.33 0.13
C LEU A 282 -1.65 -7.44 1.18
N ILE A 283 -1.85 -8.67 1.67
CA ILE A 283 -2.76 -9.05 2.74
C ILE A 283 -1.91 -9.69 3.85
N ILE A 284 -1.86 -9.04 5.00
CA ILE A 284 -0.90 -9.35 6.07
C ILE A 284 -1.55 -9.09 7.44
N SER A 285 -1.17 -9.85 8.47
CA SER A 285 -1.65 -9.56 9.84
C SER A 285 -1.05 -8.24 10.35
N THR A 286 -1.77 -7.54 11.23
CA THR A 286 -1.31 -6.26 11.80
C THR A 286 0.03 -6.41 12.53
N ARG A 287 0.24 -7.58 13.16
CA ARG A 287 1.49 -7.96 13.82
C ARG A 287 2.64 -8.08 12.84
N ASP A 288 2.48 -8.87 11.79
CA ASP A 288 3.57 -9.07 10.83
C ASP A 288 3.85 -7.80 10.01
N TRP A 289 2.83 -6.96 9.77
CA TRP A 289 3.05 -5.64 9.19
C TRP A 289 3.87 -4.74 10.12
N SER A 290 3.61 -4.78 11.43
CA SER A 290 4.39 -4.02 12.42
C SER A 290 5.86 -4.49 12.51
N LYS A 291 6.17 -5.74 12.15
CA LYS A 291 7.56 -6.22 12.07
C LYS A 291 8.35 -5.55 10.95
N ILE A 292 7.70 -5.19 9.84
CA ILE A 292 8.31 -4.31 8.83
C ILE A 292 8.61 -2.93 9.45
N GLY A 293 7.69 -2.42 10.27
CA GLY A 293 7.94 -1.20 11.06
C GLY A 293 9.12 -1.32 12.02
N LEU A 294 9.29 -2.48 12.66
CA LEU A 294 10.46 -2.75 13.52
C LEU A 294 11.77 -2.77 12.75
N LEU A 295 11.80 -3.29 11.51
CA LEU A 295 12.99 -3.17 10.66
C LEU A 295 13.33 -1.70 10.41
N MET A 296 12.33 -0.87 10.06
CA MET A 296 12.54 0.57 9.85
C MET A 296 13.02 1.28 11.11
N LEU A 297 12.50 0.90 12.29
CA LEU A 297 12.90 1.47 13.57
C LEU A 297 14.32 1.04 13.99
N ASN A 298 14.70 -0.20 13.68
CA ASN A 298 15.95 -0.81 14.12
C ASN A 298 17.07 -0.73 13.07
N ALA A 299 17.14 0.39 12.33
CA ALA A 299 18.17 0.63 11.33
C ALA A 299 18.31 -0.50 10.28
N GLY A 300 17.19 -1.14 9.95
CA GLY A 300 17.08 -2.21 8.94
C GLY A 300 17.48 -3.59 9.45
N LYS A 301 17.70 -3.76 10.76
CA LYS A 301 18.05 -5.04 11.37
C LYS A 301 16.81 -5.77 11.89
N ASN A 302 16.75 -7.08 11.65
CA ASN A 302 15.75 -7.94 12.26
C ASN A 302 16.11 -8.29 13.72
N GLU A 303 15.26 -9.08 14.38
CA GLU A 303 15.43 -9.45 15.78
C GLU A 303 16.69 -10.30 16.04
N ARG A 304 17.23 -10.94 15.00
CA ARG A 304 18.48 -11.73 15.05
C ARG A 304 19.72 -10.89 14.77
N GLY A 305 19.57 -9.59 14.52
CA GLY A 305 20.65 -8.68 14.16
C GLY A 305 21.08 -8.77 12.68
N GLU A 306 20.39 -9.56 11.85
CA GLU A 306 20.64 -9.59 10.41
C GLU A 306 20.19 -8.28 9.77
N THR A 307 21.05 -7.68 8.94
CA THR A 307 20.74 -6.46 8.20
C THR A 307 19.97 -6.81 6.92
N VAL A 308 18.71 -6.37 6.85
CA VAL A 308 17.82 -6.58 5.70
C VAL A 308 18.03 -5.49 4.64
N PHE A 309 18.15 -4.25 5.08
CA PHE A 309 18.50 -3.06 4.29
C PHE A 309 19.27 -2.08 5.17
N SER A 310 20.00 -1.13 4.58
CA SER A 310 20.85 -0.24 5.37
C SER A 310 20.07 0.93 6.01
N GLU A 311 20.64 1.46 7.09
CA GLU A 311 20.21 2.73 7.69
C GLU A 311 20.26 3.90 6.69
N LYS A 312 21.20 3.86 5.73
CA LYS A 312 21.29 4.87 4.67
C LYS A 312 20.06 4.85 3.77
N TRP A 313 19.54 3.67 3.43
CA TRP A 313 18.30 3.56 2.67
C TRP A 313 17.09 4.09 3.45
N ILE A 314 17.02 3.79 4.75
CA ILE A 314 15.96 4.33 5.64
C ILE A 314 16.00 5.85 5.63
N LYS A 315 17.16 6.45 5.91
CA LYS A 315 17.34 7.90 5.94
C LYS A 315 16.94 8.54 4.61
N LYS A 316 17.35 7.94 3.48
CA LYS A 316 16.94 8.40 2.14
C LYS A 316 15.42 8.31 1.95
N SER A 317 14.77 7.30 2.50
CA SER A 317 13.33 7.06 2.33
C SER A 317 12.42 7.91 3.21
N ILE A 318 12.98 8.66 4.16
CA ILE A 318 12.21 9.52 5.06
C ILE A 318 12.69 10.98 5.07
N THR A 319 13.57 11.32 4.13
CA THR A 319 14.15 12.67 3.97
C THR A 319 13.88 13.16 2.55
N PRO A 320 12.72 13.77 2.29
CA PRO A 320 12.46 14.37 0.98
C PRO A 320 13.42 15.53 0.75
N ILE A 321 14.06 15.54 -0.42
CA ILE A 321 15.03 16.57 -0.82
C ILE A 321 14.58 17.37 -2.04
N GLU A 322 13.60 16.84 -2.78
CA GLU A 322 13.11 17.47 -4.00
C GLU A 322 11.99 18.45 -3.67
N SER A 323 11.94 19.56 -4.39
CA SER A 323 10.93 20.59 -4.14
C SER A 323 9.49 20.09 -4.26
N TYR A 324 9.26 19.02 -5.03
CA TYR A 324 7.95 18.37 -5.19
C TYR A 324 7.62 17.38 -4.07
N SER A 325 8.60 16.91 -3.29
CA SER A 325 8.43 15.83 -2.29
C SER A 325 8.43 16.29 -0.83
N ILE A 326 8.88 17.51 -0.53
CA ILE A 326 8.85 18.10 0.84
C ILE A 326 7.41 18.30 1.34
N GLN A 327 7.19 18.74 2.59
CA GLN A 327 5.85 19.01 3.17
C GLN A 327 5.46 20.49 3.13
N GLY A 328 4.15 20.79 3.19
CA GLY A 328 3.55 22.13 3.07
C GLY A 328 2.80 22.42 1.75
N LYS A 329 2.27 23.64 1.57
CA LYS A 329 1.54 24.00 0.36
C LYS A 329 2.50 24.24 -0.83
N ARG A 330 2.31 23.50 -1.91
CA ARG A 330 3.17 23.53 -3.11
C ARG A 330 2.35 23.62 -4.41
N LYS A 331 2.98 24.15 -5.46
CA LYS A 331 2.40 24.15 -6.83
C LYS A 331 2.69 22.87 -7.60
N ASN A 332 3.64 22.08 -7.13
CA ASN A 332 4.18 20.90 -7.79
C ASN A 332 3.91 19.60 -7.01
N SER A 333 2.84 19.55 -6.23
CA SER A 333 2.32 18.32 -5.61
C SER A 333 0.79 18.38 -5.53
N ASP A 334 0.14 17.23 -5.55
CA ASP A 334 -1.30 17.08 -5.27
C ASP A 334 -1.62 16.90 -3.77
N SER A 335 -0.58 16.83 -2.93
CA SER A 335 -0.70 16.74 -1.48
C SER A 335 0.13 17.81 -0.77
N GLU A 336 -0.36 18.26 0.38
CA GLU A 336 0.44 19.08 1.29
C GLU A 336 1.40 18.22 2.14
N GLU A 337 1.08 16.93 2.35
CA GLU A 337 2.00 15.97 2.95
C GLU A 337 3.22 15.77 2.04
N GLY A 338 4.37 15.50 2.64
CA GLY A 338 5.56 15.11 1.88
C GLY A 338 5.47 13.65 1.46
N TYR A 339 6.22 13.29 0.42
CA TYR A 339 6.25 11.94 -0.10
C TYR A 339 7.58 11.61 -0.76
N THR A 340 8.28 10.57 -0.30
CA THR A 340 9.51 10.10 -0.95
C THR A 340 9.69 8.60 -0.75
N ASN A 341 10.28 7.92 -1.75
CA ASN A 341 10.53 6.48 -1.76
C ASN A 341 9.38 5.60 -1.21
N GLN A 342 8.15 5.94 -1.58
CA GLN A 342 6.94 5.23 -1.18
C GLN A 342 6.50 5.42 0.30
N TRP A 343 6.95 6.49 0.97
CA TRP A 343 6.56 6.85 2.34
C TRP A 343 5.98 8.26 2.42
N TRP A 344 4.92 8.41 3.22
CA TRP A 344 4.31 9.69 3.54
C TRP A 344 5.01 10.37 4.71
N ILE A 345 5.23 11.68 4.60
CA ILE A 345 5.87 12.50 5.62
C ILE A 345 4.90 13.59 6.08
N PRO A 346 4.49 13.61 7.36
CA PRO A 346 3.48 14.53 7.85
C PRO A 346 3.92 16.01 7.81
N ILE A 347 3.00 16.93 7.49
CA ILE A 347 3.21 18.39 7.50
C ILE A 347 3.73 18.86 8.86
N ASN A 348 3.07 18.41 9.93
CA ASN A 348 3.45 18.73 11.31
C ASN A 348 4.23 17.57 11.89
N ARG A 349 5.44 17.34 11.38
CA ARG A 349 6.30 16.21 11.78
C ARG A 349 6.58 16.25 13.30
N ASP A 350 6.37 15.12 13.97
CA ASP A 350 6.77 14.93 15.37
C ASP A 350 8.14 14.24 15.39
N GLY A 351 9.19 15.05 15.42
CA GLY A 351 10.57 14.56 15.24
C GLY A 351 10.79 14.07 13.82
N THR A 352 11.04 12.78 13.66
CA THR A 352 11.30 12.13 12.37
C THR A 352 10.21 11.15 11.95
N ASP A 353 8.97 11.33 12.38
CA ASP A 353 7.86 10.44 12.03
C ASP A 353 7.52 10.41 10.53
N PHE A 354 6.93 9.29 10.11
CA PHE A 354 6.53 8.98 8.74
C PHE A 354 5.51 7.83 8.74
N SER A 355 4.87 7.55 7.60
CA SER A 355 3.85 6.50 7.52
C SER A 355 3.74 5.82 6.15
N ALA A 356 3.35 4.54 6.18
CA ALA A 356 2.73 3.87 5.05
C ALA A 356 1.20 4.02 5.19
N ILE A 357 0.52 4.48 4.14
CA ILE A 357 -0.93 4.76 4.18
C ILE A 357 -1.64 3.99 3.06
N GLY A 358 -2.74 3.32 3.41
CA GLY A 358 -3.65 2.63 2.52
C GLY A 358 -5.06 3.22 2.55
N VAL A 359 -5.74 3.21 1.40
CA VAL A 359 -7.15 3.61 1.29
C VAL A 359 -8.03 2.80 2.26
N TYR A 360 -9.18 3.35 2.64
CA TYR A 360 -10.07 2.80 3.67
C TYR A 360 -9.46 2.71 5.08
N GLY A 361 -8.36 3.41 5.32
CA GLY A 361 -7.85 3.70 6.66
C GLY A 361 -6.67 2.87 7.13
N GLN A 362 -5.94 2.17 6.24
CA GLN A 362 -4.78 1.37 6.63
C GLN A 362 -3.60 2.28 6.95
N SER A 363 -2.88 2.03 8.04
CA SER A 363 -1.72 2.85 8.39
C SER A 363 -0.67 2.08 9.20
N LEU A 364 0.59 2.25 8.81
CA LEU A 364 1.76 1.91 9.62
C LEU A 364 2.51 3.20 9.89
N TYR A 365 2.29 3.76 11.08
CA TYR A 365 2.95 4.96 11.57
C TYR A 365 4.18 4.59 12.39
N ILE A 366 5.28 5.32 12.17
CA ILE A 366 6.55 5.06 12.83
C ILE A 366 7.14 6.39 13.27
N ASN A 367 7.54 6.47 14.54
CA ASN A 367 8.28 7.59 15.10
C ASN A 367 9.63 7.08 15.67
N PRO A 368 10.75 7.27 14.94
CA PRO A 368 12.07 6.79 15.37
C PRO A 368 12.55 7.38 16.69
N GLU A 369 12.40 8.69 16.87
CA GLU A 369 12.88 9.39 18.07
C GLU A 369 12.15 8.93 19.33
N ARG A 370 10.85 8.68 19.21
CA ARG A 370 10.03 8.12 20.29
C ARG A 370 10.12 6.59 20.36
N LYS A 371 10.78 5.91 19.42
CA LYS A 371 10.80 4.43 19.35
C LYS A 371 9.39 3.81 19.39
N ILE A 372 8.46 4.43 18.66
CA ILE A 372 7.05 4.03 18.61
C ILE A 372 6.67 3.57 17.20
N ILE A 373 5.88 2.51 17.14
CA ILE A 373 5.16 2.07 15.94
C ILE A 373 3.69 1.95 16.30
N ILE A 374 2.81 2.47 15.43
CA ILE A 374 1.37 2.29 15.51
C ILE A 374 0.92 1.67 14.18
N ALA A 375 0.53 0.40 14.22
CA ALA A 375 -0.05 -0.31 13.08
C ALA A 375 -1.57 -0.39 13.25
N SER A 376 -2.30 0.00 12.21
CA SER A 376 -3.76 0.03 12.23
C SER A 376 -4.33 -0.44 10.89
N ASN A 377 -5.25 -1.40 10.96
CA ASN A 377 -6.11 -1.77 9.85
C ASN A 377 -7.52 -1.24 10.10
N SER A 378 -8.20 -0.87 9.02
CA SER A 378 -9.51 -0.25 9.07
C SER A 378 -10.39 -0.68 7.90
N ALA A 379 -11.69 -0.43 8.01
CA ALA A 379 -12.65 -0.63 6.95
C ALA A 379 -13.53 0.63 6.80
N TYR A 380 -12.88 1.77 6.58
CA TYR A 380 -13.52 3.08 6.57
C TYR A 380 -14.26 3.32 5.24
N ALA A 381 -15.55 2.96 5.18
CA ALA A 381 -16.36 3.06 3.96
C ALA A 381 -16.45 4.50 3.41
N GLN A 382 -16.42 5.51 4.29
CA GLN A 382 -16.53 6.94 3.95
C GLN A 382 -15.18 7.62 3.68
N TYR A 383 -14.16 6.88 3.24
CA TYR A 383 -12.79 7.40 3.05
C TYR A 383 -12.67 8.65 2.16
N ASN A 384 -13.63 8.89 1.27
CA ASN A 384 -13.68 10.03 0.35
C ASN A 384 -14.57 11.18 0.83
N GLU A 385 -15.30 11.03 1.93
CA GLU A 385 -16.18 12.07 2.47
C GLU A 385 -15.44 13.07 3.37
N ASP A 386 -14.24 12.70 3.84
CA ASP A 386 -13.39 13.51 4.70
C ASP A 386 -11.96 13.64 4.14
N PRO A 387 -11.70 14.66 3.30
CA PRO A 387 -10.39 14.87 2.68
C PRO A 387 -9.24 15.08 3.68
N GLU A 388 -9.55 15.46 4.93
CA GLU A 388 -8.54 15.69 5.97
C GLU A 388 -8.37 14.49 6.91
N GLY A 389 -9.12 13.41 6.69
CA GLY A 389 -9.21 12.28 7.60
C GLY A 389 -7.87 11.55 7.81
N ASP A 390 -7.06 11.41 6.75
CA ASP A 390 -5.75 10.78 6.87
C ASP A 390 -4.76 11.64 7.65
N SER A 391 -4.70 12.96 7.41
CA SER A 391 -3.90 13.89 8.20
C SER A 391 -4.36 13.94 9.66
N ARG A 392 -5.68 13.86 9.91
CA ARG A 392 -6.23 13.80 11.26
C ARG A 392 -5.87 12.50 11.98
N ARG A 393 -5.92 11.34 11.31
CA ARG A 393 -5.43 10.06 11.85
C ARG A 393 -3.95 10.15 12.23
N THR A 394 -3.11 10.71 11.35
CA THR A 394 -1.68 10.90 11.65
C THR A 394 -1.50 11.78 12.89
N ARG A 395 -2.27 12.86 13.01
CA ARG A 395 -2.24 13.72 14.21
C ARG A 395 -2.69 12.99 15.48
N MET A 396 -3.70 12.12 15.39
CA MET A 396 -4.12 11.25 16.50
C MET A 396 -2.98 10.33 16.93
N PHE A 397 -2.28 9.70 15.99
CA PHE A 397 -1.13 8.84 16.28
C PHE A 397 0.04 9.59 16.91
N GLN A 398 0.31 10.81 16.47
CA GLN A 398 1.27 11.70 17.13
C GLN A 398 0.85 12.01 18.58
N ALA A 399 -0.44 12.31 18.80
CA ALA A 399 -0.95 12.58 20.16
C ALA A 399 -0.81 11.36 21.08
N ILE A 400 -1.13 10.17 20.58
CA ILE A 400 -0.93 8.90 21.29
C ILE A 400 0.55 8.70 21.61
N ALA A 401 1.44 8.90 20.63
CA ALA A 401 2.88 8.74 20.83
C ALA A 401 3.44 9.72 21.89
N GLN A 402 3.02 10.98 21.86
CA GLN A 402 3.38 12.01 22.84
C GLN A 402 2.88 11.67 24.24
N HIS A 403 1.63 11.20 24.34
CA HIS A 403 1.02 10.80 25.61
C HIS A 403 1.75 9.61 26.24
N ILE A 404 2.07 8.57 25.46
CA ILE A 404 2.84 7.39 25.92
C ILE A 404 4.19 7.81 26.50
N ASP A 405 4.91 8.73 25.86
CA ASP A 405 6.17 9.22 26.39
C ASP A 405 5.99 9.97 27.72
N SER A 406 4.92 10.76 27.85
CA SER A 406 4.65 11.53 29.06
C SER A 406 4.39 10.63 30.28
N ILE A 407 3.66 9.53 30.11
CA ILE A 407 3.31 8.60 31.20
C ILE A 407 4.48 7.67 31.55
N LEU A 408 5.26 7.19 30.58
CA LEU A 408 6.39 6.29 30.84
C LEU A 408 7.62 7.01 31.42
N VAL A 409 7.73 8.33 31.27
CA VAL A 409 8.75 9.14 31.96
C VAL A 409 8.40 9.33 33.43
N GLN A 410 7.11 9.38 33.79
CA GLN A 410 6.66 9.52 35.17
C GLN A 410 6.90 8.25 36.00
N ASP A 411 6.77 7.06 35.42
CA ASP A 411 7.06 5.79 36.10
C ASP A 411 8.55 5.55 36.42
N LYS A 412 9.46 6.39 35.91
CA LYS A 412 10.91 6.29 36.13
C LYS A 412 11.46 7.30 37.15
N LYS A 413 10.61 8.19 37.68
CA LYS A 413 10.93 9.14 38.74
C LYS A 413 10.24 8.71 40.02
#